data_AF-A0A363D5J0-F1
#
_entry.id   AF-A0A363D5J0-F1
#
_cell.length_a   1.000
_cell.length_b   1.000
_cell.length_c   1.000
_cell.angle_alpha   90.00
_cell.angle_beta   90.00
_cell.angle_gamma   90.00
#
_symmetry.space_group_name_H-M   'P 1'
#
loop_
_entity.id
_entity.type
_entity.pdbx_description
1 polymer ?
#
loop_
_entity_poly.entity_id
_entity_poly.type
_entity_poly.pdbx_seq_one_letter_code
_entity_poly.pdbx_strand_id
1 'polypeptide(L)'
;MDILIALVLSAFFTVIYIYFRKNKTIFIKPKAVKKDELIQNYRVELLEILEKYEDNKELQFQERINFLKRVNSELSMNIFFEKEEARNLIQELSNLGK
;
A
#
# COMPACT_ATOMS: atom_id res chain seq x y z
N MET A 1 -16.29 -1.98 54.49
CA MET A 1 -15.22 -1.34 53.68
C MET A 1 -15.09 -1.98 52.30
N ASP A 2 -15.42 -3.26 52.15
CA ASP A 2 -15.20 -4.01 50.90
C ASP A 2 -16.08 -3.55 49.73
N ILE A 3 -17.32 -3.13 49.98
CA ILE A 3 -18.24 -2.64 48.94
C ILE A 3 -17.75 -1.31 48.34
N LEU A 4 -17.23 -0.42 49.18
CA LEU A 4 -16.67 0.87 48.72
C LEU A 4 -15.41 0.66 47.88
N ILE A 5 -14.55 -0.28 48.30
CA ILE A 5 -13.35 -0.65 47.56
C ILE A 5 -13.71 -1.28 46.21
N ALA A 6 -14.69 -2.19 46.17
CA ALA A 6 -15.17 -2.82 44.94
C ALA A 6 -15.76 -1.80 43.95
N LEU A 7 -16.46 -0.78 44.45
CA LEU A 7 -17.07 0.27 43.63
C LEU A 7 -16.02 1.22 43.03
N VAL A 8 -14.98 1.55 43.80
CA VAL A 8 -13.84 2.34 43.30
C VAL A 8 -13.06 1.55 42.25
N LEU A 9 -12.85 0.25 42.48
CA LEU A 9 -12.13 -0.62 41.56
C LEU A 9 -12.89 -0.80 40.24
N SER A 10 -14.21 -0.98 40.29
CA SER A 10 -15.03 -1.12 39.09
C SER A 10 -15.07 0.17 38.26
N ALA A 11 -15.14 1.34 38.92
CA ALA A 11 -15.04 2.64 38.24
C ALA A 11 -13.68 2.81 37.54
N PHE A 12 -12.59 2.44 38.22
CA PHE A 12 -11.24 2.48 37.67
C PHE A 12 -11.06 1.61 36.43
N PHE A 13 -11.50 0.35 36.49
CA PHE A 13 -11.47 -0.56 35.32
C PHE A 13 -12.34 -0.05 34.17
N THR A 14 -13.48 0.59 34.46
CA THR A 14 -14.36 1.17 33.43
C THR A 14 -13.68 2.33 32.69
N VAL A 15 -12.99 3.22 33.42
CA VAL A 15 -12.23 4.34 32.82
C VAL A 15 -11.09 3.82 31.95
N ILE A 16 -10.34 2.82 32.44
CA ILE A 16 -9.28 2.16 31.66
C ILE A 16 -9.85 1.54 30.39
N TYR A 17 -10.95 0.78 30.49
CA TYR A 17 -11.58 0.14 29.35
C TYR A 17 -12.01 1.14 28.27
N ILE A 18 -12.60 2.28 28.66
CA ILE A 18 -13.01 3.35 27.73
C ILE A 18 -11.78 4.00 27.06
N TYR A 19 -10.71 4.23 27.82
CA TYR A 19 -9.45 4.80 27.30
C TYR A 19 -8.82 3.88 26.25
N PHE A 20 -8.69 2.58 26.52
CA PHE A 20 -8.14 1.62 25.56
C PHE A 20 -9.05 1.41 24.34
N ARG A 21 -10.38 1.52 24.50
CA ARG A 21 -11.33 1.39 23.37
C ARG A 21 -11.28 2.59 22.42
N LYS A 22 -11.02 3.80 22.92
CA LYS A 22 -10.92 5.03 22.10
C LYS A 22 -9.73 5.05 21.14
N ASN A 23 -8.68 4.27 21.43
CA ASN A 23 -7.48 4.22 20.59
C ASN A 23 -7.63 3.31 19.37
N LYS A 24 -8.81 2.70 19.15
CA LYS A 24 -9.16 2.05 17.89
C LYS A 24 -9.68 3.06 16.87
N THR A 25 -9.03 4.22 16.75
CA THR A 25 -9.16 5.01 15.52
C THR A 25 -8.53 4.17 14.43
N ILE A 26 -9.37 3.51 13.63
CA ILE A 26 -8.92 2.84 12.41
C ILE A 26 -8.25 3.95 11.60
N PHE A 27 -6.92 3.93 11.57
CA PHE A 27 -6.11 4.84 10.78
C PHE A 27 -6.30 4.41 9.33
N ILE A 28 -7.47 4.75 8.77
CA ILE A 28 -7.75 4.56 7.37
C ILE A 28 -6.82 5.56 6.68
N LYS A 29 -5.62 5.10 6.29
CA LYS A 29 -4.67 5.90 5.52
C LYS A 29 -5.47 6.62 4.42
N PRO A 30 -5.30 7.95 4.26
CA PRO A 30 -5.98 8.70 3.23
C PRO A 30 -5.79 8.00 1.88
N LYS A 31 -6.84 7.97 1.04
CA LYS A 31 -6.77 7.29 -0.28
C LYS A 31 -5.54 7.70 -1.09
N ALA A 32 -5.10 8.96 -0.98
CA ALA A 32 -3.88 9.48 -1.60
C ALA A 32 -2.62 8.71 -1.19
N VAL A 33 -2.43 8.45 0.11
CA VAL A 33 -1.26 7.74 0.65
C VAL A 33 -1.19 6.30 0.13
N LYS A 34 -2.33 5.64 -0.08
CA LYS A 34 -2.38 4.28 -0.65
C LYS A 34 -2.03 4.24 -2.14
N LYS A 35 -2.36 5.30 -2.90
CA LYS A 35 -2.00 5.40 -4.33
C LYS A 35 -0.49 5.59 -4.49
N ASP A 36 0.08 6.52 -3.73
CA ASP A 36 1.51 6.83 -3.79
C ASP A 36 2.37 5.63 -3.39
N GLU A 37 1.97 4.90 -2.34
CA GLU A 37 2.63 3.64 -1.96
C GLU A 37 2.59 2.60 -3.08
N LEU A 38 1.47 2.47 -3.81
CA LEU A 38 1.35 1.55 -4.93
C LEU A 38 2.27 1.94 -6.09
N ILE A 39 2.32 3.23 -6.43
CA ILE A 39 3.17 3.78 -7.48
C ILE A 39 4.65 3.54 -7.15
N GLN A 40 5.05 3.80 -5.91
CA GLN A 40 6.44 3.56 -5.48
C GLN A 40 6.82 2.09 -5.55
N ASN A 41 5.94 1.19 -5.11
CA ASN A 41 6.19 -0.25 -5.21
C ASN A 41 6.41 -0.70 -6.65
N TYR A 42 5.58 -0.24 -7.60
CA TYR A 42 5.77 -0.58 -9.02
C TYR A 42 7.07 -0.04 -9.60
N ARG A 43 7.54 1.13 -9.14
CA ARG A 43 8.85 1.66 -9.57
C ARG A 43 10.01 0.82 -9.03
N VAL A 44 9.97 0.47 -7.74
CA VAL A 44 11.00 -0.36 -7.12
C VAL A 44 11.06 -1.72 -7.81
N GLU A 45 9.93 -2.37 -8.04
CA GLU A 45 9.89 -3.68 -8.70
C GLU A 45 10.41 -3.62 -10.14
N LEU A 46 10.09 -2.54 -10.89
CA LEU A 46 10.65 -2.33 -12.22
C LEU A 46 12.18 -2.18 -12.17
N LEU A 47 12.70 -1.39 -11.22
CA LEU A 47 14.14 -1.21 -11.06
C LEU A 47 14.85 -2.51 -10.67
N GLU A 48 14.25 -3.31 -9.78
CA GLU A 48 14.76 -4.62 -9.42
C GLU A 48 14.85 -5.56 -10.62
N ILE A 49 13.86 -5.53 -11.53
CA ILE A 49 13.91 -6.31 -12.79
C ILE A 49 15.05 -5.80 -13.67
N LEU A 50 15.22 -4.48 -13.79
CA LEU A 50 16.28 -3.90 -14.60
C LEU A 50 17.67 -4.27 -14.05
N GLU A 51 17.88 -4.18 -12.75
CA GLU A 51 19.15 -4.53 -12.07
C GLU A 51 19.42 -6.04 -12.14
N LYS A 52 18.41 -6.87 -11.84
CA LYS A 52 18.53 -8.34 -11.84
C LYS A 52 18.91 -8.91 -13.20
N TYR A 53 18.50 -8.26 -14.28
CA TYR A 53 18.75 -8.71 -15.65
C TYR A 53 19.67 -7.75 -16.43
N GLU A 54 20.45 -6.91 -15.76
CA GLU A 54 21.37 -5.95 -16.39
C GLU A 54 22.33 -6.64 -17.38
N ASP A 55 22.82 -7.82 -17.01
CA ASP A 55 23.74 -8.64 -17.82
C ASP A 55 23.08 -9.28 -19.06
N ASN A 56 21.74 -9.39 -19.09
CA ASN A 56 21.00 -10.04 -20.17
C ASN A 56 19.85 -9.17 -20.68
N LYS A 57 20.17 -8.29 -21.63
CA LYS A 57 19.23 -7.33 -22.23
C LYS A 57 18.00 -7.97 -22.87
N GLU A 58 18.14 -9.16 -23.46
CA GLU A 58 17.01 -9.88 -24.08
C GLU A 58 16.01 -10.33 -23.00
N LEU A 59 16.52 -10.95 -21.93
CA LEU A 59 15.72 -11.41 -20.80
C LEU A 59 15.13 -10.23 -20.01
N GLN A 60 15.91 -9.16 -19.83
CA GLN A 60 15.46 -7.92 -19.22
C GLN A 60 14.27 -7.32 -19.96
N PHE A 61 14.33 -7.27 -21.30
CA PHE A 61 13.25 -6.74 -22.12
C PHE A 61 11.97 -7.59 -22.03
N GLN A 62 12.11 -8.92 -22.07
CA GLN A 62 10.97 -9.84 -21.93
C GLN A 62 10.29 -9.70 -20.57
N GLU A 63 11.07 -9.73 -19.48
CA GLU A 63 10.57 -9.60 -18.12
C GLU A 63 9.95 -8.22 -17.88
N ARG A 64 10.53 -7.16 -18.45
CA ARG A 64 9.94 -5.81 -18.42
C ARG A 64 8.56 -5.78 -19.10
N ILE A 65 8.41 -6.39 -20.27
CA ILE A 65 7.12 -6.45 -20.96
C ILE A 65 6.10 -7.25 -20.13
N ASN A 66 6.52 -8.39 -19.58
CA ASN A 66 5.66 -9.22 -18.73
C ASN A 66 5.19 -8.46 -17.48
N PHE A 67 6.10 -7.73 -16.84
CA PHE A 67 5.82 -6.85 -15.72
C PHE A 67 4.79 -5.78 -16.09
N LEU A 68 5.01 -5.02 -17.16
CA LEU A 68 4.10 -3.95 -17.58
C LEU A 68 2.70 -4.48 -17.91
N LYS A 69 2.58 -5.67 -18.53
CA LYS A 69 1.29 -6.33 -18.77
C LYS A 69 0.57 -6.68 -17.47
N ARG A 70 1.30 -7.22 -16.49
CA ARG A 70 0.76 -7.55 -15.17
C ARG A 70 0.28 -6.29 -14.44
N VAL A 71 1.12 -5.27 -14.35
CA VAL A 71 0.79 -3.99 -13.69
C VAL A 71 -0.41 -3.32 -14.37
N ASN A 72 -0.50 -3.36 -15.70
CA ASN A 72 -1.66 -2.80 -16.41
C ASN A 72 -2.97 -3.53 -16.03
N SER A 73 -2.94 -4.86 -15.93
CA SER A 73 -4.09 -5.63 -15.45
C SER A 73 -4.45 -5.27 -14.01
N GLU A 74 -3.47 -5.22 -13.11
CA GLU A 74 -3.68 -4.88 -11.70
C GLU A 74 -4.25 -3.48 -11.51
N LEU A 75 -3.68 -2.47 -12.18
CA LEU A 75 -4.14 -1.09 -12.12
C LEU A 75 -5.57 -0.96 -12.66
N SER A 76 -5.91 -1.67 -13.75
CA SER A 76 -7.26 -1.63 -14.31
C SER A 76 -8.34 -2.23 -13.40
N MET A 77 -7.95 -3.16 -12.52
CA MET A 77 -8.83 -3.77 -11.52
C MET A 77 -8.81 -3.03 -10.18
N ASN A 78 -7.91 -2.05 -10.03
CA ASN A 78 -7.71 -1.34 -8.78
C ASN A 78 -8.72 -0.20 -8.62
N ILE A 79 -9.53 -0.27 -7.55
CA ILE A 79 -10.56 0.75 -7.23
C ILE A 79 -10.01 2.15 -6.95
N PHE A 80 -8.70 2.29 -6.76
CA PHE A 80 -8.05 3.56 -6.49
C PHE A 80 -7.56 4.26 -7.75
N PHE A 81 -7.49 3.60 -8.89
CA PHE A 81 -6.96 4.20 -10.13
C PHE A 81 -8.07 4.46 -11.13
N GLU A 82 -8.11 5.68 -11.66
CA GLU A 82 -8.92 5.96 -12.83
C GLU A 82 -8.23 5.45 -14.09
N LYS A 83 -9.01 5.19 -15.15
CA LYS A 83 -8.50 4.64 -16.41
C LYS A 83 -7.40 5.51 -17.02
N GLU A 84 -7.53 6.83 -16.95
CA GLU A 84 -6.53 7.76 -17.47
C GLU A 84 -5.28 7.81 -16.58
N GLU A 85 -5.44 7.78 -15.24
CA GLU A 85 -4.32 7.70 -14.30
C GLU A 85 -3.49 6.42 -14.50
N ALA A 86 -4.16 5.27 -14.65
CA ALA A 86 -3.51 3.98 -14.90
C ALA A 86 -2.70 4.00 -16.22
N ARG A 87 -3.25 4.60 -17.28
CA ARG A 87 -2.55 4.74 -18.57
C ARG A 87 -1.31 5.63 -18.45
N ASN A 88 -1.44 6.77 -17.76
CA ASN A 88 -0.33 7.67 -17.52
C ASN A 88 0.79 6.99 -16.73
N LEU A 89 0.44 6.21 -15.69
CA LEU A 89 1.42 5.48 -14.89
C LEU A 89 2.14 4.39 -15.70
N ILE A 90 1.43 3.62 -16.51
CA ILE A 90 2.04 2.62 -17.41
C ILE A 90 2.98 3.28 -18.40
N GLN A 91 2.60 4.43 -18.95
CA GLN A 91 3.45 5.17 -19.87
C GLN A 91 4.71 5.71 -19.19
N GLU A 92 4.59 6.16 -17.95
CA GLU A 92 5.74 6.58 -17.14
C GLU A 92 6.69 5.41 -16.83
N LEU A 93 6.17 4.27 -16.39
CA LEU A 93 6.95 3.05 -16.13
C LEU A 93 7.64 2.54 -17.40
N SER A 94 6.99 2.62 -18.56
CA SER A 94 7.57 2.25 -19.86
C SER A 94 8.75 3.15 -20.24
N ASN A 95 8.65 4.44 -19.95
CA ASN A 95 9.72 5.41 -20.23
C ASN A 95 10.89 5.31 -19.24
N LEU A 96 10.66 4.84 -18.01
CA LEU A 96 11.70 4.71 -16.98
C LEU A 96 12.78 3.66 -17.35
N GLY A 97 12.41 2.67 -18.16
CA GLY A 97 13.33 1.62 -18.63
C GLY A 97 13.94 1.86 -20.01
N LYS A 98 13.78 3.06 -20.60
CA LYS A 98 14.42 3.45 -21.86
C LYS A 98 15.80 4.06 -21.61
#